data_AF-A0A2W2KJC4-F1
#
_entry.id   AF-A0A2W2KJC4-F1
#
_cell.length_a   1.000
_cell.length_b   1.000
_cell.length_c   1.000
_cell.angle_alpha   90.00
_cell.angle_beta   90.00
_cell.angle_gamma   90.00
#
_symmetry.space_group_name_H-M   'P 1'
#
loop_
_entity.id
_entity.type
_entity.pdbx_description
1 polymer ?
#
loop_
_entity_poly.entity_id
_entity_poly.type
_entity_poly.pdbx_seq_one_letter_code
_entity_poly.pdbx_strand_id
1 'polypeptide(L)' 'GIGGTDPDTYRAAAERGTVDQDVPVNHSPRFAPVRRPTLDTGVQALVVATLEYMGTADVTP' A
#
# COMPACT_ATOMS: atom_id res chain seq x y z
N GLY A 1 4.08 3.31 -4.81
CA GLY A 1 3.70 1.90 -4.55
C GLY A 1 2.57 1.89 -3.54
N ILE A 2 1.74 0.85 -3.55
CA ILE A 2 0.65 0.69 -2.57
C ILE A 2 1.14 -0.26 -1.48
N GLY A 3 0.94 0.14 -0.22
CA GLY A 3 1.40 -0.58 0.96
C GLY A 3 2.71 -0.07 1.55
N GLY A 4 3.07 -0.62 2.70
CA GLY A 4 4.25 -0.21 3.46
C GLY A 4 4.29 -0.83 4.85
N THR A 5 5.25 -0.36 5.65
CA THR A 5 5.41 -0.75 7.06
C THR A 5 4.35 -0.09 7.93
N ASP A 6 4.02 -0.74 9.05
CA ASP A 6 3.16 -0.17 10.07
C ASP A 6 3.63 1.23 10.53
N PRO A 7 2.75 2.25 10.60
CA PRO A 7 3.16 3.62 10.90
C PRO A 7 3.84 3.79 12.26
N ASP A 8 3.39 3.05 13.27
CA ASP A 8 3.94 3.15 14.63
C ASP A 8 5.33 2.49 14.68
N THR A 9 5.50 1.37 13.98
CA THR A 9 6.79 0.70 13.78
C THR A 9 7.79 1.62 13.07
N TYR A 10 7.37 2.29 11.99
CA TYR A 10 8.20 3.26 11.28
C TYR A 10 8.58 4.44 12.17
N ARG A 11 7.59 5.04 12.87
CA ARG A 11 7.83 6.17 13.77
C ARG A 11 8.83 5.83 14.87
N ALA A 12 8.67 4.66 15.50
CA ALA A 12 9.59 4.21 16.54
C ALA A 12 11.02 4.01 16.01
N ALA A 13 11.18 3.48 14.79
CA ALA A 13 12.49 3.37 14.15
C ALA A 13 13.09 4.75 13.78
N ALA A 14 12.25 5.68 13.32
CA ALA A 14 12.68 7.04 13.02
C ALA A 14 13.16 7.80 14.26
N GLU A 15 12.43 7.70 15.38
CA GLU A 15 12.81 8.31 16.67
C GLU A 15 14.15 7.77 17.20
N ARG A 16 14.45 6.49 16.93
CA ARG A 16 15.72 5.86 17.30
C ARG A 16 16.84 6.07 16.27
N GLY A 17 16.55 6.61 15.09
CA GLY A 17 17.49 6.72 13.99
C GLY A 17 17.88 5.38 13.36
N THR A 18 17.02 4.36 13.45
CA THR A 18 17.28 2.97 13.01
C THR A 18 16.41 2.51 11.84
N VAL A 19 15.91 3.44 11.01
CA VAL A 19 15.00 3.12 9.89
C VAL A 19 15.61 2.09 8.93
N ASP A 20 16.87 2.27 8.53
CA ASP A 20 17.54 1.39 7.55
C ASP A 20 17.74 -0.04 8.05
N GLN A 21 17.70 -0.24 9.37
CA GLN A 21 17.88 -1.53 10.03
C GLN A 21 16.53 -2.19 10.32
N ASP A 22 15.59 -1.41 10.84
CA ASP A 22 14.33 -1.92 11.42
C ASP A 22 13.17 -1.96 10.42
N VAL A 23 13.22 -1.20 9.32
CA VAL A 23 12.14 -1.10 8.33
C VAL A 23 12.55 -1.85 7.06
N PRO A 24 11.97 -3.04 6.78
CA PRO A 24 12.25 -3.75 5.54
C PRO A 24 11.79 -2.91 4.33
N VAL A 25 12.65 -2.78 3.33
CA VAL A 25 12.33 -2.12 2.08
C VAL A 25 11.87 -3.11 1.01
N ASN A 26 11.26 -2.60 -0.06
CA ASN A 26 10.95 -3.39 -1.25
C ASN A 26 12.19 -4.20 -1.70
N HIS A 27 11.95 -5.43 -2.16
CA HIS A 27 12.97 -6.45 -2.51
C HIS A 27 13.70 -7.11 -1.33
N SER A 28 13.41 -6.75 -0.07
CA SER A 28 13.84 -7.53 1.09
C SER A 28 13.00 -8.81 1.25
N PRO A 29 13.59 -9.97 1.61
CA PRO A 29 12.82 -11.17 1.94
C PRO A 29 12.01 -11.03 3.23
N ARG A 30 12.29 -9.99 4.03
CA ARG A 30 11.56 -9.65 5.26
C ARG A 30 10.42 -8.66 5.00
N PHE A 31 10.26 -8.17 3.78
CA PHE A 31 9.22 -7.19 3.48
C PHE A 31 7.85 -7.86 3.41
N ALA A 32 6.97 -7.46 4.33
CA ALA A 32 5.56 -7.79 4.32
C ALA A 32 4.77 -6.50 4.59
N PRO A 33 4.09 -5.92 3.59
CA PRO A 33 3.30 -4.70 3.83
C PRO A 33 2.13 -5.00 4.76
N VAL A 34 1.70 -3.99 5.53
CA VAL A 34 0.51 -4.11 6.39
C VAL A 34 -0.70 -4.55 5.57
N ARG A 35 -1.44 -5.58 6.00
CA ARG A 35 -2.53 -6.15 5.17
C ARG A 35 -3.61 -5.12 4.83
N ARG A 36 -4.05 -4.34 5.83
CA ARG A 36 -4.92 -3.19 5.66
C ARG A 36 -4.19 -1.95 6.15
N PRO A 37 -4.31 -0.80 5.47
CA PRO A 37 -5.19 -0.53 4.33
C PRO A 37 -4.68 -1.02 2.96
N THR A 38 -3.50 -1.64 2.86
CA THR A 38 -2.83 -1.97 1.58
C THR A 38 -3.73 -2.69 0.57
N LEU A 39 -4.39 -3.78 0.97
CA LEU A 39 -5.24 -4.54 0.04
C LEU A 39 -6.46 -3.74 -0.39
N ASP A 40 -7.07 -2.98 0.52
CA ASP A 40 -8.25 -2.17 0.23
C ASP A 40 -7.90 -1.06 -0.77
N THR A 41 -6.79 -0.34 -0.54
CA THR A 41 -6.27 0.69 -1.47
C THR A 41 -5.87 0.09 -2.81
N GLY A 42 -5.24 -1.10 -2.81
CA GLY A 42 -4.86 -1.80 -4.03
C GLY A 42 -6.05 -2.14 -4.91
N VAL A 43 -7.10 -2.71 -4.32
CA VAL A 43 -8.35 -3.04 -5.03
C VAL A 43 -9.04 -1.77 -5.53
N GLN A 44 -9.15 -0.74 -4.70
CA GLN A 44 -9.76 0.54 -5.11
C GLN A 44 -9.01 1.16 -6.29
N ALA A 45 -7.67 1.18 -6.25
CA ALA A 45 -6.87 1.71 -7.34
C ALA A 45 -7.10 0.93 -8.65
N LEU A 46 -7.17 -0.40 -8.59
CA LEU A 46 -7.47 -1.24 -9.75
C LEU A 46 -8.88 -0.94 -10.30
N VAL A 47 -9.90 -0.89 -9.45
CA VAL A 47 -11.28 -0.61 -9.85
C VAL A 47 -11.41 0.77 -10.49
N VAL A 48 -10.84 1.80 -9.88
CA VAL A 48 -10.85 3.18 -10.43
C VAL A 48 -10.18 3.22 -11.79
N ALA A 49 -9.00 2.58 -11.94
CA ALA A 49 -8.31 2.51 -13.22
C ALA A 49 -9.13 1.79 -14.30
N THR A 50 -9.83 0.71 -13.93
CA THR A 50 -10.71 -0.01 -14.85
C THR A 50 -11.91 0.82 -15.28
N LEU A 51 -12.60 1.49 -14.35
CA LEU A 51 -13.75 2.34 -14.66
C LEU A 51 -13.37 3.52 -15.56
N GLU A 52 -12.21 4.12 -15.33
CA GLU A 52 -11.69 5.18 -16.19
C GLU A 52 -11.37 4.65 -17.60
N TYR A 53 -10.70 3.50 -17.68
CA TYR A 53 -10.28 2.95 -18.97
C TYR A 53 -11.45 2.45 -19.83
N MET A 54 -12.46 1.82 -19.22
CA MET A 54 -13.61 1.26 -19.95
C MET A 54 -14.72 2.28 -20.19
N GLY A 55 -14.62 3.47 -19.59
CA GLY A 55 -15.76 4.36 -19.36
C GLY A 55 -16.74 3.74 -18.35
N THR A 56 -17.54 4.58 -17.68
CA THR A 56 -18.75 4.07 -17.04
C THR A 56 -19.63 3.57 -18.19
N ALA A 57 -19.60 2.27 -18.49
CA ALA A 57 -20.60 1.68 -19.37
C ALA A 57 -21.94 2.21 -18.88
N ASP A 58 -22.69 2.89 -19.75
CA ASP A 58 -24.04 3.36 -19.42
C ASP A 58 -24.80 2.14 -18.90
N VAL A 59 -24.94 2.05 -17.57
CA VAL A 59 -25.86 1.13 -16.92
C VAL A 59 -27.22 1.75 -17.18
N THR A 60 -27.72 1.56 -18.40
CA THR A 60 -29.13 1.78 -18.69
C THR A 60 -29.88 0.72 -17.88
N PRO A 61 -30.80 1.11 -16.98
CA PRO A 61 -31.59 0.16 -16.19
C PRO A 61 -32.46 -0.75 -17.07
#